data_AF-A0A5E4HI58-F1
#
_entry.id   AF-A0A5E4HI58-F1
#
_cell.length_a   1.000
_cell.length_b   1.000
_cell.length_c   1.000
_cell.angle_alpha   90.00
_cell.angle_beta   90.00
_cell.angle_gamma   90.00
#
_symmetry.space_group_name_H-M   'P 1'
#
loop_
_entity.id
_entity.type
_entity.pdbx_description
1 polymer ?
#
loop_
_entity_poly.entity_id
_entity_poly.type
_entity_poly.pdbx_seq_one_letter_code
_entity_poly.pdbx_strand_id
1 'polypeptide(L)'
;MEGNKVFISMEPSPVDGIFKQDFGDLISKMTFADLIIFGMWNYKDEGRIAKLPESIAQYKQNIQTLREFGARHNIKIHIKSDTLRAIGELPPKTK
;
A
#
# COMPACT_ATOMS: atom_id res chain seq x y z
N MET A 1 -28.56 12.10 -4.25
CA MET A 1 -27.51 12.96 -3.67
C MET A 1 -26.18 12.36 -4.06
N GLU A 2 -25.40 13.04 -4.90
CA GLU A 2 -24.01 12.63 -5.13
C GLU A 2 -23.18 13.13 -3.94
N GLY A 3 -22.82 12.21 -3.05
CA GLY A 3 -21.89 12.52 -1.96
C GLY A 3 -20.50 12.81 -2.50
N ASN A 4 -19.73 13.65 -1.78
CA ASN A 4 -18.34 13.90 -2.12
C ASN A 4 -17.55 12.60 -2.07
N LYS A 5 -16.79 12.32 -3.14
CA LYS A 5 -15.90 11.16 -3.21
C LYS A 5 -14.65 11.39 -2.38
N VAL A 6 -14.31 10.42 -1.53
CA VAL A 6 -13.14 10.50 -0.65
C VAL A 6 -12.05 9.54 -1.11
N PHE A 7 -10.88 10.08 -1.40
CA PHE A 7 -9.72 9.32 -1.85
C PHE A 7 -8.58 9.43 -0.85
N ILE A 8 -7.95 8.30 -0.54
CA ILE A 8 -6.77 8.22 0.32
C ILE A 8 -5.59 7.72 -0.52
N SER A 9 -4.49 8.46 -0.53
CA SER A 9 -3.20 7.98 -1.02
C SER A 9 -2.28 7.72 0.17
N MET A 10 -1.73 6.52 0.27
CA MET A 10 -0.84 6.13 1.36
C MET A 10 0.43 5.45 0.86
N GLU A 11 1.52 5.70 1.56
CA GLU A 11 2.81 5.03 1.39
C GLU A 11 3.28 4.64 2.79
N PRO A 12 2.96 3.42 3.28
CA PRO A 12 3.34 3.01 4.63
C PRO A 12 4.85 2.91 4.76
N SER A 13 5.36 3.14 5.97
CA SER A 13 6.79 2.97 6.25
C SER A 13 7.21 1.53 5.91
N PRO A 14 8.36 1.32 5.24
CA PRO A 14 8.96 -0.01 5.15
C PRO A 14 9.32 -0.54 6.54
N VAL A 15 9.62 -1.84 6.67
CA VAL A 15 9.79 -2.55 7.95
C VAL A 15 10.52 -1.70 8.99
N ASP A 16 9.76 -1.23 9.97
CA ASP A 16 10.23 -0.37 11.03
C ASP A 16 10.81 -1.26 12.14
N GLY A 17 12.12 -1.20 12.33
CA GLY A 17 12.74 -1.57 13.62
C GLY A 17 12.40 -0.60 14.75
N ILE A 18 11.70 0.51 14.46
CA ILE A 18 11.46 1.65 15.37
C ILE A 18 9.99 1.74 15.84
N PHE A 19 9.02 1.30 15.04
CA PHE A 19 7.58 1.38 15.35
C PHE A 19 6.79 0.29 14.63
N LYS A 20 6.21 -0.66 15.38
CA LYS A 20 5.36 -1.70 14.78
C LYS A 20 3.99 -1.13 14.43
N GLN A 21 3.79 -0.75 13.16
CA GLN A 21 2.49 -0.31 12.66
C GLN A 21 1.54 -1.52 12.52
N ASP A 22 0.42 -1.50 13.25
CA ASP A 22 -0.69 -2.42 12.99
C ASP A 22 -1.46 -1.94 11.76
N PHE A 23 -1.10 -2.51 10.61
CA PHE A 23 -1.69 -2.13 9.34
C PHE A 23 -3.20 -2.43 9.28
N GLY A 24 -3.67 -3.47 9.99
CA GLY A 24 -5.08 -3.82 10.07
C GLY A 24 -5.90 -2.77 10.84
N ASP A 25 -5.40 -2.36 12.00
CA ASP A 25 -6.02 -1.27 12.78
C ASP A 25 -6.04 0.05 11.98
N LEU A 26 -4.95 0.38 11.28
CA LEU A 26 -4.89 1.56 10.43
C LEU A 26 -5.99 1.57 9.36
N ILE A 27 -6.10 0.52 8.55
CA ILE A 27 -7.07 0.50 7.45
C ILE A 27 -8.51 0.37 7.97
N SER A 28 -8.73 -0.19 9.16
CA SER A 28 -10.06 -0.28 9.76
C SER A 28 -10.72 1.09 9.98
N LYS A 29 -9.89 2.13 10.16
CA LYS A 29 -10.34 3.52 10.32
C LYS A 29 -10.68 4.21 8.99
N MET A 30 -10.44 3.55 7.85
CA MET A 30 -10.55 4.13 6.51
C MET A 30 -11.80 3.68 5.75
N THR A 31 -12.79 3.12 6.43
CA THR A 31 -14.05 2.62 5.81
C THR A 31 -14.88 3.72 5.15
N PHE A 32 -14.55 4.99 5.38
CA PHE A 32 -15.19 6.15 4.75
C PHE A 32 -14.65 6.47 3.35
N ALA A 33 -13.58 5.81 2.88
CA ALA A 33 -12.98 6.08 1.58
C ALA A 33 -13.70 5.35 0.44
N ASP A 34 -13.78 5.98 -0.74
CA ASP A 34 -14.22 5.34 -1.98
C ASP A 34 -13.05 4.66 -2.73
N LEU A 35 -11.84 5.21 -2.57
CA LEU A 35 -10.63 4.74 -3.24
C LEU A 35 -9.42 4.87 -2.30
N ILE A 36 -8.64 3.79 -2.22
CA ILE A 36 -7.32 3.78 -1.61
C ILE A 36 -6.27 3.54 -2.69
N ILE A 37 -5.33 4.47 -2.81
CA ILE A 37 -4.12 4.38 -3.64
C ILE A 37 -2.95 4.01 -2.73
N PHE A 38 -2.28 2.91 -3.03
CA PHE A 38 -1.20 2.36 -2.22
C PHE A 38 0.12 2.37 -2.98
N GLY A 39 1.14 3.00 -2.38
CA GLY A 39 2.48 3.12 -2.91
C GLY A 39 3.56 2.61 -1.95
N MET A 40 4.78 2.47 -2.46
CA MET A 40 5.99 2.17 -1.69
C MET A 40 6.83 3.45 -1.61
N TRP A 41 7.58 3.63 -0.52
CA TRP A 41 8.50 4.75 -0.37
C TRP A 41 9.55 4.80 -1.50
N ASN A 42 9.78 5.99 -2.05
CA ASN A 42 10.73 6.23 -3.14
C ASN A 42 11.79 7.30 -2.80
N TYR A 43 12.05 7.54 -1.51
CA TYR A 43 13.11 8.44 -1.07
C TYR A 43 14.49 7.80 -1.24
N LYS A 44 15.56 8.61 -1.42
CA LYS A 44 16.87 8.09 -1.87
C LYS A 44 17.53 7.13 -0.88
N ASP A 45 17.40 7.38 0.42
CA ASP A 45 18.00 6.56 1.46
C ASP A 45 16.99 5.53 2.00
N GLU A 46 15.75 5.94 2.26
CA GLU A 46 14.71 5.05 2.79
C GLU A 46 14.11 4.12 1.72
N GLY A 47 14.20 4.49 0.44
CA GLY A 47 13.83 3.64 -0.69
C GLY A 47 14.78 2.45 -0.88
N ARG A 48 15.98 2.47 -0.27
CA ARG A 48 16.81 1.26 -0.15
C ARG A 48 16.22 0.29 0.87
N ILE A 49 15.77 0.81 2.01
CA ILE A 49 15.11 0.02 3.08
C ILE A 49 13.83 -0.62 2.53
N ALA A 50 13.05 0.12 1.74
CA ALA A 50 11.83 -0.38 1.12
C ALA A 50 12.04 -1.55 0.13
N LYS A 51 13.28 -1.73 -0.35
CA LYS A 51 13.66 -2.80 -1.29
C LYS A 51 14.32 -4.00 -0.60
N LEU A 52 14.50 -3.97 0.71
CA LEU A 52 15.00 -5.11 1.47
C LEU A 52 13.98 -6.27 1.40
N PRO A 53 14.42 -7.55 1.42
CA PRO A 53 13.53 -8.70 1.33
C PRO A 53 12.38 -8.69 2.34
N GLU A 54 12.65 -8.28 3.58
CA GLU A 54 11.67 -8.14 4.65
C GLU A 54 10.63 -7.06 4.34
N SER A 55 11.05 -5.91 3.81
CA SER A 55 10.14 -4.86 3.37
C SER A 55 9.26 -5.34 2.23
N ILE A 56 9.84 -6.02 1.25
CA ILE A 56 9.07 -6.60 0.14
C ILE A 56 8.03 -7.61 0.65
N ALA A 57 8.39 -8.47 1.61
CA ALA A 57 7.45 -9.40 2.22
C ALA A 57 6.30 -8.66 2.95
N GLN A 58 6.62 -7.62 3.71
CA GLN A 58 5.61 -6.79 4.39
C GLN A 58 4.69 -6.07 3.40
N TYR A 59 5.22 -5.52 2.32
CA TYR A 59 4.42 -4.88 1.28
C TYR A 59 3.47 -5.89 0.61
N LYS A 60 3.91 -7.12 0.34
CA LYS A 60 3.05 -8.19 -0.18
C LYS A 60 1.90 -8.51 0.78
N GLN A 61 2.21 -8.64 2.07
CA GLN A 61 1.19 -8.88 3.10
C GLN A 61 0.19 -7.72 3.16
N ASN A 62 0.66 -6.47 3.24
CA ASN A 62 -0.20 -5.29 3.29
C ASN A 62 -1.09 -5.16 2.04
N ILE A 63 -0.56 -5.46 0.85
CA ILE A 63 -1.33 -5.45 -0.40
C ILE A 63 -2.44 -6.50 -0.36
N GLN A 64 -2.15 -7.70 0.11
CA GLN A 64 -3.16 -8.73 0.27
C GLN A 64 -4.25 -8.30 1.27
N THR A 65 -3.85 -7.78 2.43
CA THR A 65 -4.79 -7.24 3.42
C THR A 65 -5.65 -6.12 2.86
N LEU A 66 -5.08 -5.20 2.06
CA LEU A 66 -5.83 -4.13 1.39
C LEU A 66 -6.83 -4.66 0.38
N ARG A 67 -6.46 -5.65 -0.44
CA ARG A 67 -7.36 -6.25 -1.43
C ARG A 67 -8.57 -6.89 -0.74
N GLU A 68 -8.34 -7.63 0.34
CA GLU A 68 -9.39 -8.24 1.16
C GLU A 68 -10.25 -7.20 1.88
N PHE A 69 -9.65 -6.12 2.38
CA PHE A 69 -10.36 -5.00 2.98
C PHE A 69 -11.25 -4.28 1.96
N GLY A 70 -10.72 -3.97 0.78
CA GLY A 70 -11.49 -3.33 -0.30
C GLY A 70 -12.67 -4.16 -0.76
N ALA A 71 -12.49 -5.48 -0.91
CA ALA A 71 -13.58 -6.40 -1.24
C ALA A 71 -14.68 -6.42 -0.17
N ARG A 72 -14.31 -6.41 1.13
CA ARG A 72 -15.28 -6.44 2.24
C ARG A 72 -16.04 -5.14 2.44
N HIS A 73 -15.42 -4.00 2.18
CA HIS A 73 -15.99 -2.67 2.46
C HIS A 73 -16.44 -1.89 1.22
N ASN A 74 -16.41 -2.52 0.04
CA ASN A 74 -16.74 -1.89 -1.24
C ASN A 74 -15.86 -0.65 -1.55
N ILE A 75 -14.57 -0.76 -1.26
CA ILE A 75 -13.57 0.29 -1.48
C ILE A 75 -12.70 -0.10 -2.66
N LYS A 76 -12.54 0.82 -3.62
CA LYS A 76 -11.64 0.59 -4.75
C LYS A 76 -10.20 0.63 -4.25
N ILE A 77 -9.39 -0.36 -4.62
CA ILE A 77 -7.97 -0.39 -4.29
C ILE A 77 -7.15 -0.24 -5.58
N HIS A 78 -6.22 0.71 -5.58
CA HIS A 78 -5.24 0.90 -6.64
C HIS A 78 -3.83 0.76 -6.08
N ILE A 79 -3.10 -0.26 -6.50
CA ILE A 79 -1.68 -0.42 -6.17
C ILE A 79 -0.85 0.25 -7.27
N LYS A 80 0.03 1.18 -6.90
CA LYS A 80 0.90 1.88 -7.86
C LYS A 80 1.75 0.85 -8.62
N SER A 81 1.94 1.06 -9.93
CA SER A 81 2.68 0.12 -10.78
C SER A 81 4.14 -0.07 -10.35
N ASP A 82 4.77 0.97 -9.79
CA ASP A 82 6.14 0.86 -9.30
C ASP A 82 6.23 -0.01 -8.02
N THR A 83 5.20 0.00 -7.18
CA THR A 83 5.06 -0.94 -6.06
C THR A 83 4.86 -2.37 -6.55
N LEU A 84 3.97 -2.58 -7.53
CA LEU A 84 3.75 -3.90 -8.12
C LEU A 84 5.01 -4.46 -8.79
N ARG A 85 5.80 -3.61 -9.45
CA ARG A 85 7.12 -3.98 -9.98
C ARG A 85 8.09 -4.37 -8.87
N ALA A 86 8.17 -3.57 -7.81
CA ALA A 86 9.10 -3.81 -6.70
C ALA A 86 8.85 -5.16 -6.01
N ILE A 87 7.58 -5.59 -5.92
CA ILE A 87 7.22 -6.90 -5.33
C ILE A 87 7.21 -8.07 -6.34
N GLY A 88 7.42 -7.79 -7.64
CA GLY A 88 7.46 -8.79 -8.70
C GLY A 88 6.10 -9.17 -9.31
N GLU A 89 5.02 -8.42 -9.05
CA GLU A 89 3.70 -8.64 -9.67
C GLU A 89 3.59 -8.02 -11.08
N LEU A 90 4.46 -7.05 -11.42
CA LEU A 90 4.56 -6.49 -12.77
C LEU A 90 5.99 -6.62 -13.33
N PRO A 91 6.13 -6.76 -14.67
CA PRO A 91 7.45 -6.80 -15.30
C PRO A 91 8.17 -5.46 -15.14
N PRO A 92 9.53 -5.44 -15.20
CA PRO A 92 10.32 -4.22 -15.21
C PRO A 92 9.84 -3.24 -16.30
N LYS A 93 10.01 -1.93 -16.09
CA LYS A 93 9.72 -0.94 -17.14
C LYS A 93 10.62 -1.25 -18.35
N THR A 94 10.01 -1.56 -19.49
CA THR A 94 10.70 -1.50 -20.79
C THR A 94 11.06 -0.05 -21.07
N LYS A 95 12.31 0.17 -21.50
CA LYS A 95 12.79 1.48 -21.95
C LYS A 95 12.23 1.82 -23.31
#